data_AF-A0A378BGC5-F1
#
_entry.id   AF-A0A378BGC5-F1
#
_cell.length_a   1.000
_cell.length_b   1.000
_cell.length_c   1.000
_cell.angle_alpha   90.00
_cell.angle_beta   90.00
_cell.angle_gamma   90.00
#
_symmetry.space_group_name_H-M   'P 1'
#
loop_
_entity.id
_entity.type
_entity.pdbx_description
1 polymer ?
#
loop_
_entity_poly.entity_id
_entity_poly.type
_entity_poly.pdbx_seq_one_letter_code
_entity_poly.pdbx_strand_id
1 'polypeptide(L)'
;MRRLSDTLFLTWLSVLFMLSAFPAQALTCKTTSSTISEVVNIESIIKVSSSELIANKKIWVSSPITATFSCEDTDNFPNGESAYFWLDPENKASSLPDFIQVGITYNGIDYLLQNKKSVEIGPATLCDKSGNTCKSPAIGQTFSLVYQVYIISTGRRVTGEGKIDDNLKLSLFQVDGQGGLRNGTAGANYNLFITGLNRIRTMACVPTVSIFAKRN
;
A
#
# COMPACT_ATOMS: atom_id res chain seq x y z
N MET A 1 -29.63 41.36 24.79
CA MET A 1 -29.01 41.12 23.47
C MET A 1 -27.78 40.20 23.58
N ARG A 2 -27.92 38.98 24.12
CA ARG A 2 -26.79 38.03 24.31
C ARG A 2 -27.10 36.58 23.92
N ARG A 3 -28.30 36.30 23.40
CA ARG A 3 -28.72 34.93 23.01
C ARG A 3 -28.78 34.70 21.50
N LEU A 4 -28.60 35.74 20.69
CA LEU A 4 -28.65 35.66 19.23
C LEU A 4 -27.27 35.47 18.58
N SER A 5 -26.16 35.78 19.27
CA SER A 5 -24.81 35.58 18.71
C SER A 5 -24.34 34.12 18.77
N ASP A 6 -24.76 33.38 19.78
CA ASP A 6 -24.22 32.04 20.06
C ASP A 6 -24.81 30.98 19.12
N THR A 7 -26.07 31.16 18.70
CA THR A 7 -26.71 30.28 17.71
C THR A 7 -26.20 30.51 16.29
N LEU A 8 -25.78 31.73 15.96
CA LEU A 8 -25.18 32.09 14.67
C LEU A 8 -23.74 31.58 14.53
N PHE A 9 -23.00 31.40 15.63
CA PHE A 9 -21.64 30.87 15.60
C PHE A 9 -21.61 29.33 15.48
N LEU A 10 -22.57 28.64 16.08
CA LEU A 10 -22.70 27.17 16.02
C LEU A 10 -23.21 26.65 14.66
N THR A 11 -24.00 27.44 13.94
CA THR A 11 -24.45 27.10 12.58
C THR A 11 -23.34 27.26 11.54
N TRP A 12 -22.35 28.13 11.79
CA TRP A 12 -21.26 28.36 10.84
C TRP A 12 -20.18 27.25 10.88
N LEU A 13 -19.96 26.63 12.05
CA LEU A 13 -19.07 25.47 12.18
C LEU A 13 -19.65 24.19 11.55
N SER A 14 -20.98 24.04 11.53
CA SER A 14 -21.66 22.87 10.99
C SER A 14 -21.77 22.89 9.45
N VAL A 15 -21.78 24.07 8.82
CA VAL A 15 -21.71 24.21 7.36
C VAL A 15 -20.29 23.92 6.84
N LEU A 16 -19.24 24.24 7.60
CA LEU A 16 -17.85 23.97 7.19
C LEU A 16 -17.50 22.46 7.19
N PHE A 17 -18.18 21.64 7.99
CA PHE A 17 -17.91 20.21 8.07
C PHE A 17 -18.58 19.38 6.95
N MET A 18 -19.48 19.99 6.17
CA MET A 18 -20.14 19.34 5.03
C MET A 18 -19.36 19.49 3.71
N LEU A 19 -18.27 20.25 3.66
CA LEU A 19 -17.51 20.52 2.42
C LEU A 19 -16.34 19.55 2.14
N SER A 20 -16.12 18.51 2.95
CA SER A 20 -14.99 17.57 2.73
C SER A 20 -15.39 16.15 2.32
N ALA A 21 -16.65 15.92 1.97
CA ALA A 21 -17.04 14.71 1.26
C ALA A 21 -16.67 14.86 -0.22
N PHE A 22 -15.39 14.72 -0.55
CA PHE A 22 -15.02 14.48 -1.94
C PHE A 22 -15.76 13.20 -2.37
N PRO A 23 -16.59 13.24 -3.42
CA PRO A 23 -17.12 12.01 -3.97
C PRO A 23 -15.90 11.15 -4.31
N ALA A 24 -15.88 9.91 -3.80
CA ALA A 24 -14.87 8.94 -4.20
C ALA A 24 -14.98 8.82 -5.72
N GLN A 25 -14.06 9.45 -6.44
CA GLN A 25 -13.95 9.33 -7.88
C GLN A 25 -13.50 7.92 -8.16
N ALA A 26 -14.34 7.26 -8.90
CA ALA A 26 -14.52 5.84 -8.78
C ALA A 26 -14.43 5.30 -10.21
N LEU A 27 -13.20 5.22 -10.68
CA LEU A 27 -12.77 4.35 -11.76
C LEU A 27 -12.59 2.93 -11.26
N THR A 28 -12.91 1.92 -12.07
CA THR A 28 -12.65 0.52 -11.73
C THR A 28 -11.40 0.06 -12.47
N CYS A 29 -10.34 -0.32 -11.76
CA CYS A 29 -9.14 -0.94 -12.33
C CYS A 29 -9.08 -2.43 -11.98
N LYS A 30 -8.90 -3.25 -13.01
CA LYS A 30 -8.64 -4.69 -12.90
C LYS A 30 -7.43 -5.03 -13.74
N THR A 31 -6.86 -6.22 -13.56
CA THR A 31 -5.93 -6.74 -14.58
C THR A 31 -6.69 -7.04 -15.89
N THR A 32 -5.97 -7.19 -17.00
CA THR A 32 -6.57 -7.58 -18.28
C THR A 32 -7.25 -8.96 -18.24
N SER A 33 -6.89 -9.83 -17.29
CA SER A 33 -7.57 -11.10 -17.01
C SER A 33 -8.78 -10.96 -16.07
N SER A 34 -9.24 -9.72 -15.81
CA SER A 34 -10.30 -9.39 -14.85
C SER A 34 -10.01 -9.76 -13.39
N THR A 35 -8.75 -10.06 -13.05
CA THR A 35 -8.33 -10.34 -11.67
C THR A 35 -8.35 -9.04 -10.86
N ILE A 36 -8.97 -9.09 -9.69
CA ILE A 36 -9.08 -7.98 -8.72
C ILE A 36 -8.21 -8.19 -7.48
N SER A 37 -7.54 -9.34 -7.37
CA SER A 37 -6.68 -9.62 -6.23
C SER A 37 -5.57 -10.59 -6.60
N GLU A 38 -4.35 -10.29 -6.17
CA GLU A 38 -3.20 -11.16 -6.30
C GLU A 38 -2.43 -11.24 -4.98
N VAL A 39 -1.65 -12.31 -4.84
CA VAL A 39 -0.87 -12.57 -3.63
C VAL A 39 0.58 -12.81 -4.00
N VAL A 40 1.48 -12.01 -3.43
CA VAL A 40 2.91 -12.28 -3.38
C VAL A 40 3.19 -13.16 -2.16
N ASN A 41 3.76 -14.34 -2.39
CA ASN A 41 4.12 -15.25 -1.31
C ASN A 41 5.64 -15.20 -1.07
N ILE A 42 6.04 -15.10 0.19
CA ILE A 42 7.42 -15.37 0.59
C ILE A 42 7.57 -16.89 0.67
N GLU A 43 8.17 -17.50 -0.35
CA GLU A 43 8.24 -18.98 -0.41
C GLU A 43 9.37 -19.54 0.47
N SER A 44 10.54 -18.90 0.46
CA SER A 44 11.73 -19.35 1.17
C SER A 44 11.83 -18.77 2.58
N ILE A 45 12.43 -19.53 3.51
CA ILE A 45 12.79 -19.02 4.84
C ILE A 45 13.84 -17.91 4.67
N ILE A 46 13.56 -16.73 5.22
CA ILE A 46 14.51 -15.61 5.28
C ILE A 46 15.13 -15.63 6.66
N LYS A 47 16.44 -15.93 6.74
CA LYS A 47 17.20 -15.88 7.99
C LYS A 47 17.86 -14.52 8.09
N VAL A 48 17.57 -13.78 9.16
CA VAL A 48 18.19 -12.48 9.44
C VAL A 48 18.97 -12.60 10.74
N SER A 49 20.29 -12.42 10.69
CA SER A 49 21.09 -12.35 11.91
C SER A 49 20.68 -11.11 12.71
N SER A 50 20.69 -11.22 14.05
CA SER A 50 20.53 -10.07 14.93
C SER A 50 21.56 -8.96 14.67
N SER A 51 22.76 -9.30 14.17
CA SER A 51 23.79 -8.33 13.75
C SER A 51 23.50 -7.67 12.40
N GLU A 52 22.58 -8.22 11.60
CA GLU A 52 22.19 -7.72 10.28
C GLU A 52 20.91 -6.89 10.31
N LEU A 53 20.26 -6.78 11.48
CA LEU A 53 19.15 -5.86 11.73
C LEU A 53 19.69 -4.42 11.77
N ILE A 54 20.00 -3.89 10.59
CA ILE A 54 20.45 -2.53 10.36
C ILE A 54 19.26 -1.73 9.84
N ALA A 55 19.01 -0.56 10.44
CA ALA A 55 17.91 0.30 10.03
C ALA A 55 17.94 0.60 8.53
N ASN A 56 16.78 0.48 7.87
CA ASN A 56 16.56 0.71 6.45
C ASN A 56 17.28 -0.26 5.49
N LYS A 57 17.88 -1.35 5.99
CA LYS A 57 18.46 -2.39 5.14
C LYS A 57 17.36 -3.29 4.57
N LYS A 58 17.31 -3.44 3.23
CA LYS A 58 16.45 -4.45 2.57
C LYS A 58 16.93 -5.85 2.95
N ILE A 59 16.05 -6.63 3.56
CA ILE A 59 16.28 -8.02 3.96
C ILE A 59 15.63 -9.02 3.01
N TRP A 60 14.68 -8.56 2.20
CA TRP A 60 14.06 -9.33 1.12
C TRP A 60 13.50 -8.39 0.06
N VAL A 61 13.55 -8.83 -1.20
CA VAL A 61 12.97 -8.16 -2.35
C VAL A 61 12.39 -9.23 -3.26
N SER A 62 11.18 -9.03 -3.77
CA SER A 62 10.57 -9.92 -4.75
C SER A 62 11.29 -9.82 -6.10
N SER A 63 11.08 -10.84 -6.95
CA SER A 63 11.29 -10.65 -8.39
C SER A 63 10.44 -9.47 -8.90
N PRO A 64 10.87 -8.75 -9.95
CA PRO A 64 10.03 -7.75 -10.62
C PRO A 64 8.69 -8.34 -11.05
N ILE A 65 7.61 -7.66 -10.71
CA ILE A 65 6.24 -8.02 -11.06
C ILE A 65 5.79 -7.06 -12.15
N THR A 66 5.44 -7.61 -13.31
CA THR A 66 4.84 -6.84 -14.40
C THR A 66 3.34 -7.01 -14.31
N ALA A 67 2.60 -5.90 -14.20
CA ALA A 67 1.15 -5.90 -14.17
C ALA A 67 0.61 -5.02 -15.30
N THR A 68 -0.47 -5.48 -15.94
CA THR A 68 -1.22 -4.69 -16.91
C THR A 68 -2.62 -4.45 -16.36
N PHE A 69 -2.93 -3.18 -16.11
CA PHE A 69 -4.23 -2.76 -15.62
C PHE A 69 -5.08 -2.23 -16.75
N SER A 70 -6.36 -2.59 -16.75
CA SER A 70 -7.42 -2.00 -17.55
C SER A 70 -8.36 -1.29 -16.62
N CYS A 71 -8.56 0.00 -16.85
CA CYS A 71 -9.34 0.87 -16.00
C CYS A 71 -10.50 1.50 -16.78
N GLU A 72 -11.68 1.56 -16.17
CA GLU A 72 -12.90 2.06 -16.78
C GLU A 72 -13.56 3.12 -15.89
N ASP A 73 -14.18 4.12 -16.51
CA ASP A 73 -15.04 5.08 -15.81
C ASP A 73 -16.38 4.42 -15.50
N THR A 74 -16.61 4.07 -14.23
CA THR A 74 -17.86 3.46 -13.79
C THR A 74 -18.85 4.46 -13.18
N ASP A 75 -18.39 5.68 -12.91
CA ASP A 75 -19.11 6.66 -12.09
C ASP A 75 -19.42 7.94 -12.87
N ASN A 76 -19.26 7.90 -14.20
CA ASN A 76 -19.55 8.97 -15.14
C ASN A 76 -18.75 10.24 -14.85
N PHE A 77 -17.42 10.08 -14.72
CA PHE A 77 -16.47 11.18 -14.58
C PHE A 77 -15.82 11.50 -15.94
N PRO A 78 -16.47 12.34 -16.78
CA PRO A 78 -16.11 12.48 -18.19
C PRO A 78 -14.75 13.12 -18.43
N ASN A 79 -14.21 13.87 -17.47
CA ASN A 79 -12.93 14.58 -17.66
C ASN A 79 -11.71 13.67 -17.66
N GLY A 80 -11.88 12.40 -17.24
CA GLY A 80 -10.78 11.48 -17.03
C GLY A 80 -10.06 11.71 -15.70
N GLU A 81 -9.43 10.68 -15.17
CA GLU A 81 -8.65 10.71 -13.93
C GLU A 81 -7.46 9.74 -13.97
N SER A 82 -6.47 10.01 -13.11
CA SER A 82 -5.32 9.11 -12.90
C SER A 82 -5.67 7.98 -11.94
N ALA A 83 -4.98 6.84 -12.10
CA ALA A 83 -4.95 5.80 -11.08
C ALA A 83 -3.75 5.98 -10.15
N TYR A 84 -3.88 5.41 -8.95
CA TYR A 84 -2.89 5.47 -7.90
C TYR A 84 -2.73 4.10 -7.23
N PHE A 85 -1.52 3.80 -6.76
CA PHE A 85 -1.33 2.84 -5.68
C PHE A 85 -1.71 3.49 -4.35
N TRP A 86 -2.84 3.10 -3.77
CA TRP A 86 -3.25 3.46 -2.42
C TRP A 86 -2.64 2.47 -1.43
N LEU A 87 -1.58 2.90 -0.75
CA LEU A 87 -0.75 2.05 0.10
C LEU A 87 -1.44 1.75 1.44
N ASP A 88 -1.22 0.54 1.95
CA ASP A 88 -1.81 0.03 3.21
C ASP A 88 -3.31 0.34 3.33
N PRO A 89 -4.14 -0.10 2.36
CA PRO A 89 -5.53 0.35 2.28
C PRO A 89 -6.37 -0.20 3.43
N GLU A 90 -5.99 -1.33 4.02
CA GLU A 90 -6.67 -1.94 5.19
C GLU A 90 -6.16 -1.40 6.53
N ASN A 91 -5.18 -0.47 6.53
CA ASN A 91 -4.52 0.06 7.73
C ASN A 91 -3.99 -1.04 8.66
N LYS A 92 -3.28 -2.02 8.07
CA LYS A 92 -2.74 -3.20 8.74
C LYS A 92 -1.22 -3.22 8.78
N ALA A 93 -0.51 -2.29 8.14
CA ALA A 93 0.94 -2.23 8.25
C ALA A 93 1.43 -2.05 9.69
N SER A 94 0.63 -1.43 10.56
CA SER A 94 0.89 -1.30 12.00
C SER A 94 0.84 -2.62 12.78
N SER A 95 0.26 -3.68 12.20
CA SER A 95 0.25 -5.03 12.80
C SER A 95 1.55 -5.80 12.55
N LEU A 96 2.44 -5.27 11.71
CA LEU A 96 3.76 -5.85 11.51
C LEU A 96 4.60 -5.73 12.79
N PRO A 97 5.43 -6.73 13.09
CA PRO A 97 6.43 -6.63 14.14
C PRO A 97 7.35 -5.42 13.92
N ASP A 98 7.70 -4.74 14.99
CA ASP A 98 8.41 -3.45 14.95
C ASP A 98 9.84 -3.53 14.40
N PHE A 99 10.38 -4.73 14.21
CA PHE A 99 11.71 -4.97 13.63
C PHE A 99 11.72 -4.99 12.09
N ILE A 100 10.56 -4.97 11.44
CA ILE A 100 10.43 -4.90 9.98
C ILE A 100 9.44 -3.83 9.52
N GLN A 101 9.61 -3.38 8.29
CA GLN A 101 8.59 -2.67 7.52
C GLN A 101 8.53 -3.24 6.11
N VAL A 102 7.35 -3.17 5.50
CA VAL A 102 7.12 -3.60 4.12
C VAL A 102 6.91 -2.36 3.25
N GLY A 103 7.27 -2.46 1.97
CA GLY A 103 7.02 -1.41 0.99
C GLY A 103 7.04 -1.95 -0.44
N ILE A 104 6.83 -1.05 -1.38
CA ILE A 104 6.93 -1.33 -2.81
C ILE A 104 7.98 -0.44 -3.48
N THR A 105 8.71 -0.98 -4.44
CA THR A 105 9.56 -0.20 -5.33
C THR A 105 8.81 0.00 -6.64
N TYR A 106 8.60 1.25 -7.05
CA TYR A 106 7.98 1.61 -8.32
C TYR A 106 8.78 2.74 -8.97
N ASN A 107 9.07 2.64 -10.27
CA ASN A 107 9.92 3.58 -11.02
C ASN A 107 11.28 3.87 -10.33
N GLY A 108 11.86 2.86 -9.69
CA GLY A 108 13.14 2.99 -8.97
C GLY A 108 13.05 3.71 -7.63
N ILE A 109 11.85 4.08 -7.17
CA ILE A 109 11.61 4.77 -5.90
C ILE A 109 10.97 3.81 -4.92
N ASP A 110 11.47 3.81 -3.69
CA ASP A 110 10.97 3.00 -2.59
C ASP A 110 9.86 3.73 -1.82
N TYR A 111 8.70 3.09 -1.70
CA TYR A 111 7.55 3.58 -0.96
C TYR A 111 7.20 2.61 0.15
N LEU A 112 7.45 3.03 1.40
CA LEU A 112 6.96 2.32 2.57
C LEU A 112 5.43 2.35 2.63
N LEU A 113 4.86 1.24 3.11
CA LEU A 113 3.43 1.15 3.40
C LEU A 113 3.04 2.20 4.45
N GLN A 114 2.04 2.99 4.11
CA GLN A 114 1.48 4.02 4.97
C GLN A 114 0.04 4.26 4.56
N ASN A 115 -0.91 4.07 5.49
CA ASN A 115 -2.31 4.29 5.22
C ASN A 115 -2.57 5.70 4.67
N LYS A 116 -3.44 5.80 3.66
CA LYS A 116 -3.79 7.03 2.90
C LYS A 116 -2.67 7.64 2.06
N LYS A 117 -1.48 7.03 2.02
CA LYS A 117 -0.44 7.43 1.08
C LYS A 117 -0.77 6.88 -0.30
N SER A 118 -0.73 7.74 -1.31
CA SER A 118 -0.92 7.36 -2.70
C SER A 118 0.33 7.61 -3.54
N VAL A 119 0.48 6.82 -4.61
CA VAL A 119 1.52 6.99 -5.62
C VAL A 119 0.83 6.97 -6.98
N GLU A 120 0.94 8.04 -7.76
CA GLU A 120 0.33 8.11 -9.10
C GLU A 120 1.01 7.11 -10.04
N ILE A 121 0.21 6.33 -10.76
CA ILE A 121 0.71 5.30 -11.69
C ILE A 121 0.36 5.57 -13.15
N GLY A 122 -0.36 6.66 -13.42
CA GLY A 122 -0.66 7.16 -14.76
C GLY A 122 -2.14 7.44 -15.00
N PRO A 123 -2.48 7.99 -16.18
CA PRO A 123 -3.86 8.25 -16.56
C PRO A 123 -4.61 6.94 -16.74
N ALA A 124 -5.73 6.79 -16.03
CA ALA A 124 -6.55 5.57 -16.05
C ALA A 124 -7.82 5.71 -16.87
N THR A 125 -8.34 6.94 -16.98
CA THR A 125 -9.41 7.30 -17.90
C THR A 125 -9.07 8.63 -18.56
N LEU A 126 -9.53 8.84 -19.80
CA LEU A 126 -9.29 10.06 -20.57
C LEU A 126 -10.60 10.65 -21.07
N CYS A 127 -10.67 11.98 -21.14
CA CYS A 127 -11.78 12.68 -21.76
C CYS A 127 -12.05 12.21 -23.21
N ASP A 128 -13.25 11.70 -23.46
CA ASP A 128 -13.78 11.48 -24.82
C ASP A 128 -14.27 12.81 -25.38
N LYS A 129 -13.39 13.53 -26.09
CA LYS A 129 -13.69 14.88 -26.56
C LYS A 129 -14.79 14.89 -27.62
N SER A 130 -15.82 15.70 -27.37
CA SER A 130 -16.89 16.01 -28.31
C SER A 130 -17.06 17.52 -28.42
N GLY A 131 -16.31 18.14 -29.33
CA GLY A 131 -16.17 19.60 -29.37
C GLY A 131 -15.38 20.10 -28.16
N ASN A 132 -15.97 21.01 -27.37
CA ASN A 132 -15.34 21.60 -26.18
C ASN A 132 -15.71 20.89 -24.87
N THR A 133 -16.43 19.77 -24.93
CA THR A 133 -16.85 19.01 -23.75
C THR A 133 -16.34 17.57 -23.81
N CYS A 134 -16.35 16.91 -22.66
CA CYS A 134 -16.03 15.48 -22.54
C CYS A 134 -17.32 14.68 -22.43
N LYS A 135 -17.43 13.59 -23.21
CA LYS A 135 -18.51 12.62 -23.10
C LYS A 135 -18.27 11.69 -21.92
N SER A 136 -19.38 11.18 -21.38
CA SER A 136 -19.41 10.15 -20.36
C SER A 136 -19.91 8.82 -20.96
N PRO A 137 -19.36 7.67 -20.56
CA PRO A 137 -18.19 7.52 -19.70
C PRO A 137 -16.89 8.01 -20.38
N ALA A 138 -15.90 8.40 -19.58
CA ALA A 138 -14.56 8.67 -20.08
C ALA A 138 -13.94 7.42 -20.71
N ILE A 139 -12.98 7.62 -21.62
CA ILE A 139 -12.26 6.54 -22.32
C ILE A 139 -11.36 5.82 -21.33
N GLY A 140 -11.70 4.57 -21.02
CA GLY A 140 -10.85 3.70 -20.21
C GLY A 140 -9.47 3.49 -20.83
N GLN A 141 -8.44 3.42 -19.99
CA GLN A 141 -7.06 3.18 -20.41
C GLN A 141 -6.59 1.80 -19.97
N THR A 142 -5.73 1.21 -20.79
CA THR A 142 -4.96 0.02 -20.44
C THR A 142 -3.48 0.38 -20.43
N PHE A 143 -2.79 0.11 -19.33
CA PHE A 143 -1.37 0.41 -19.19
C PHE A 143 -0.65 -0.68 -18.40
N SER A 144 0.63 -0.85 -18.71
CA SER A 144 1.51 -1.80 -18.04
C SER A 144 2.53 -1.07 -17.19
N LEU A 145 2.88 -1.66 -16.05
CA LEU A 145 3.91 -1.15 -15.16
C LEU A 145 4.68 -2.29 -14.50
N VAL A 146 5.83 -1.95 -13.91
CA VAL A 146 6.67 -2.89 -13.18
C VAL A 146 6.88 -2.37 -11.77
N TYR A 147 6.69 -3.25 -10.78
CA TYR A 147 6.99 -2.96 -9.38
C TYR A 147 7.64 -4.15 -8.70
N GLN A 148 8.20 -3.91 -7.51
CA GLN A 148 8.70 -4.96 -6.63
C GLN A 148 8.14 -4.74 -5.24
N VAL A 149 8.02 -5.82 -4.47
CA VAL A 149 7.75 -5.75 -3.04
C VAL A 149 9.07 -5.92 -2.31
N TYR A 150 9.29 -5.13 -1.25
CA TYR A 150 10.48 -5.27 -0.42
C TYR A 150 10.13 -5.25 1.06
N ILE A 151 11.05 -5.78 1.85
CA ILE A 151 11.00 -5.76 3.31
C ILE A 151 12.32 -5.19 3.82
N ILE A 152 12.25 -4.19 4.69
CA ILE A 152 13.40 -3.62 5.38
C ILE A 152 13.42 -4.00 6.85
N SER A 153 14.60 -4.01 7.44
CA SER A 153 14.75 -3.99 8.89
C SER A 153 14.67 -2.55 9.43
N THR A 154 14.05 -2.37 10.59
CA THR A 154 13.99 -1.07 11.29
C THR A 154 15.21 -0.83 12.19
N GLY A 155 16.09 -1.82 12.34
CA GLY A 155 17.21 -1.79 13.28
C GLY A 155 16.83 -2.03 14.74
N ARG A 156 15.55 -2.30 15.03
CA ARG A 156 15.12 -2.66 16.39
C ARG A 156 15.59 -4.07 16.72
N ARG A 157 16.08 -4.24 17.96
CA ARG A 157 16.46 -5.55 18.49
C ARG A 157 15.21 -6.36 18.74
N VAL A 158 15.25 -7.62 18.34
CA VAL A 158 14.20 -8.58 18.66
C VAL A 158 14.53 -9.24 19.99
N THR A 159 13.63 -9.16 20.97
CA THR A 159 13.74 -9.90 22.23
C THR A 159 13.05 -11.26 22.07
N GLY A 160 13.82 -12.36 22.02
CA GLY A 160 13.31 -13.72 21.80
C GLY A 160 13.30 -14.17 20.33
N GLU A 161 12.58 -15.27 20.02
CA GLU A 161 12.24 -15.62 18.63
C GLU A 161 11.12 -14.68 18.18
N GLY A 162 11.44 -13.57 17.51
CA GLY A 162 10.43 -12.66 16.96
C GLY A 162 9.59 -13.39 15.92
N LYS A 163 8.46 -13.96 16.35
CA LYS A 163 7.50 -14.63 15.48
C LYS A 163 6.53 -13.60 14.94
N ILE A 164 6.41 -13.59 13.63
CA ILE A 164 5.30 -12.92 12.95
C ILE A 164 4.15 -13.92 12.98
N ASP A 165 2.96 -13.50 13.43
CA ASP A 165 1.80 -14.39 13.52
C ASP A 165 1.60 -15.18 12.22
N ASP A 166 1.39 -16.49 12.38
CA ASP A 166 1.13 -17.37 11.26
C ASP A 166 -0.18 -16.94 10.59
N ASN A 167 -0.08 -16.59 9.30
CA ASN A 167 -1.17 -16.14 8.41
C ASN A 167 -1.51 -14.65 8.36
N LEU A 168 -0.58 -13.74 8.70
CA LEU A 168 -0.76 -12.34 8.30
C LEU A 168 -0.81 -12.21 6.77
N LYS A 169 -2.01 -12.02 6.23
CA LYS A 169 -2.25 -11.58 4.85
C LYS A 169 -2.38 -10.06 4.88
N LEU A 170 -1.36 -9.36 4.41
CA LEU A 170 -1.28 -7.90 4.45
C LEU A 170 -1.58 -7.34 3.07
N SER A 171 -2.60 -6.48 2.96
CA SER A 171 -2.81 -5.69 1.74
C SER A 171 -1.73 -4.62 1.59
N LEU A 172 -1.00 -4.66 0.48
CA LEU A 172 0.10 -3.73 0.18
C LEU A 172 -0.44 -2.45 -0.45
N PHE A 173 -1.22 -2.59 -1.52
CA PHE A 173 -1.86 -1.48 -2.18
C PHE A 173 -3.14 -1.91 -2.90
N GLN A 174 -4.04 -0.95 -3.08
CA GLN A 174 -5.13 -1.03 -4.04
C GLN A 174 -4.88 -0.05 -5.19
N VAL A 175 -5.18 -0.46 -6.42
CA VAL A 175 -5.19 0.45 -7.57
C VAL A 175 -6.55 1.13 -7.60
N ASP A 176 -6.59 2.45 -7.41
CA ASP A 176 -7.87 3.20 -7.41
C ASP A 176 -7.69 4.60 -7.99
N GLY A 177 -8.82 5.29 -8.24
CA GLY A 177 -8.85 6.66 -8.75
C GLY A 177 -8.38 7.71 -7.75
N GLN A 178 -8.49 8.98 -8.15
CA GLN A 178 -8.02 10.11 -7.35
C GLN A 178 -8.80 10.25 -6.02
N GLY A 179 -10.05 9.80 -5.99
CA GLY A 179 -10.90 9.79 -4.79
C GLY A 179 -10.57 8.68 -3.78
N GLY A 180 -9.68 7.75 -4.14
CA GLY A 180 -9.23 6.68 -3.26
C GLY A 180 -10.22 5.55 -3.06
N LEU A 181 -10.07 4.86 -1.93
CA LEU A 181 -10.77 3.62 -1.63
C LEU A 181 -12.28 3.86 -1.56
N ARG A 182 -13.03 3.38 -2.56
CA ARG A 182 -14.49 3.45 -2.55
C ARG A 182 -15.06 2.79 -1.30
N ASN A 183 -15.96 3.49 -0.62
CA ASN A 183 -16.64 3.04 0.61
C ASN A 183 -15.71 2.62 1.77
N GLY A 184 -14.42 2.97 1.73
CA GLY A 184 -13.45 2.61 2.75
C GLY A 184 -13.13 1.11 2.82
N THR A 185 -13.55 0.31 1.83
CA THR A 185 -13.34 -1.13 1.82
C THR A 185 -12.41 -1.52 0.67
N ALA A 186 -11.36 -2.26 1.02
CA ALA A 186 -10.49 -2.90 0.04
C ALA A 186 -11.24 -3.99 -0.75
N GLY A 187 -10.98 -4.11 -2.06
CA GLY A 187 -11.39 -5.27 -2.87
C GLY A 187 -12.43 -5.04 -3.98
N ALA A 188 -12.89 -3.81 -4.21
CA ALA A 188 -13.67 -3.47 -5.41
C ALA A 188 -12.79 -3.32 -6.67
N ASN A 189 -11.53 -2.95 -6.44
CA ASN A 189 -10.49 -2.77 -7.43
C ASN A 189 -9.33 -3.75 -7.19
N TYR A 190 -8.40 -3.83 -8.13
CA TYR A 190 -7.19 -4.63 -7.98
C TYR A 190 -6.47 -4.34 -6.66
N ASN A 191 -6.21 -5.39 -5.88
CA ASN A 191 -5.51 -5.32 -4.61
C ASN A 191 -4.40 -6.38 -4.53
N LEU A 192 -3.18 -5.93 -4.24
CA LEU A 192 -2.03 -6.80 -4.05
C LEU A 192 -1.84 -7.11 -2.56
N PHE A 193 -1.77 -8.39 -2.23
CA PHE A 193 -1.49 -8.87 -0.88
C PHE A 193 -0.10 -9.50 -0.79
N ILE A 194 0.50 -9.46 0.40
CA ILE A 194 1.65 -10.30 0.76
C ILE A 194 1.26 -11.33 1.83
N THR A 195 1.82 -12.53 1.70
CA THR A 195 1.70 -13.63 2.67
C THR A 195 3.06 -14.28 2.94
N GLY A 196 3.16 -15.10 3.98
CA GLY A 196 4.40 -15.80 4.33
C GLY A 196 5.37 -14.98 5.17
N LEU A 197 4.93 -13.86 5.77
CA LEU A 197 5.77 -13.02 6.63
C LEU A 197 6.33 -13.80 7.84
N ASN A 198 5.62 -14.81 8.32
CA ASN A 198 6.07 -15.78 9.34
C ASN A 198 7.31 -16.60 8.94
N ARG A 199 7.73 -16.59 7.67
CA ARG A 199 8.97 -17.22 7.20
C ARG A 199 10.21 -16.35 7.42
N ILE A 200 10.06 -15.11 7.87
CA ILE A 200 11.16 -14.27 8.35
C ILE A 200 11.53 -14.74 9.75
N ARG A 201 12.74 -15.30 9.89
CA ARG A 201 13.27 -15.80 11.16
C ARG A 201 14.47 -14.98 11.56
N THR A 202 14.37 -14.36 12.73
CA THR A 202 15.54 -13.74 13.36
C THR A 202 16.34 -14.82 14.06
N MET A 203 17.66 -14.80 13.85
CA MET A 203 18.59 -15.69 14.55
C MET A 203 19.28 -14.89 15.66
N ALA A 204 19.17 -15.39 16.90
CA ALA A 204 20.00 -14.91 18.00
C ALA A 204 21.48 -15.18 17.64
N CYS A 205 22.36 -14.23 17.95
CA CYS A 205 23.78 -14.25 17.60
C CYS A 205 24.40 -15.65 17.73
N VAL A 206 25.19 -16.04 16.72
CA VAL A 206 26.11 -17.18 16.80
C VAL A 206 27.02 -16.96 18.02
N PRO A 207 27.11 -17.91 18.97
CA PRO A 207 27.96 -17.73 20.13
C PRO A 207 29.43 -17.62 19.70
N THR A 208 30.11 -16.59 20.19
CA THR A 208 31.57 -16.47 20.03
C THR A 208 32.23 -17.50 20.94
N VAL A 209 32.77 -18.58 20.38
CA VAL A 209 33.54 -19.56 21.14
C VAL A 209 34.98 -19.07 21.27
N SER A 210 35.36 -18.62 22.45
CA SER A 210 36.76 -18.36 22.80
C SER A 210 37.35 -19.57 23.51
N ILE A 211 38.29 -20.27 22.85
CA ILE A 211 39.02 -21.41 23.40
C ILE A 211 40.27 -20.89 24.14
N PHE A 212 40.38 -21.18 25.43
CA PHE A 212 41.59 -20.93 26.20
C PHE A 212 42.33 -22.24 26.45
N ALA A 213 43.57 -22.34 25.96
CA ALA A 213 44.42 -23.48 26.23
C ALA A 213 44.86 -23.46 27.71
N LYS A 214 44.50 -24.50 28.47
CA LYS A 214 45.12 -24.76 29.78
C LYS A 214 46.53 -25.31 29.54
N ARG A 215 47.55 -24.58 29.99
CA ARG A 215 48.89 -25.17 30.19
C ARG A 215 48.87 -25.90 31.52
N ASN A 216 49.14 -27.21 31.47
CA ASN A 216 49.48 -28.03 32.64
C ASN A 216 50.93 -27.80 33.04
#